data_AF-B6WSP2-F1
#
_entry.id   AF-B6WSP2-F1
#
_cell.length_a   1.000
_cell.length_b   1.000
_cell.length_c   1.000
_cell.angle_alpha   90.00
_cell.angle_beta   90.00
_cell.angle_gamma   90.00
#
_symmetry.space_group_name_H-M   'P 1'
#
loop_
_entity.id
_entity.type
_entity.pdbx_description
1 polymer ?
#
loop_
_entity_poly.entity_id
_entity_poly.type
_entity_poly.pdbx_seq_one_letter_code
_entity_poly.pdbx_strand_id
1 'polypeptide(L)'
;MSADWSKGVEELLQAWQSDPLNARAAFLAYRDYLAGLENVSLEFKARPGVSYSLRARNAAQKQRELFVLVDVVDDEPESRWLSVCFYADMIQDPDELGDYVPAGLMGEDACCFNLDEDDDAMRAYIADRIAEAARSAAEGKE
;
A
#
# COMPACT_ATOMS: atom_id res chain seq x y z
N MET A 1 12.52 -2.85 -19.33
CA MET A 1 12.67 -1.39 -19.06
C MET A 1 11.81 -1.09 -17.85
N SER A 2 12.41 -0.94 -16.66
CA SER A 2 11.70 -0.69 -15.41
C SER A 2 11.93 0.77 -15.00
N ALA A 3 11.02 1.67 -15.39
CA ALA A 3 11.18 3.09 -15.12
C ALA A 3 9.85 3.88 -15.23
N ASP A 4 8.73 3.33 -14.75
CA ASP A 4 7.42 4.02 -14.88
C ASP A 4 6.80 4.43 -13.53
N TRP A 5 7.04 3.68 -12.46
CA TRP A 5 6.42 3.98 -11.16
C TRP A 5 6.99 5.25 -10.50
N SER A 6 8.30 5.51 -10.62
CA SER A 6 8.95 6.61 -9.91
C SER A 6 8.49 7.97 -10.42
N LYS A 7 8.31 8.13 -11.73
CA LYS A 7 7.82 9.37 -12.33
C LYS A 7 6.42 9.72 -11.83
N GLY A 8 5.48 8.76 -11.82
CA GLY A 8 4.13 9.00 -11.32
C GLY A 8 4.12 9.36 -9.82
N VAL A 9 4.99 8.73 -9.03
CA VAL A 9 5.18 9.09 -7.62
C VAL A 9 5.74 10.51 -7.47
N GLU A 10 6.75 10.89 -8.26
CA GLU A 10 7.30 12.26 -8.24
C GLU A 10 6.24 13.31 -8.57
N GLU A 11 5.40 13.05 -9.58
CA GLU A 11 4.28 13.94 -9.96
C GLU A 11 3.25 14.08 -8.81
N LEU A 12 2.88 12.98 -8.15
CA LEU A 12 2.04 13.01 -6.96
C LEU A 12 2.68 13.86 -5.85
N LEU A 13 3.95 13.65 -5.54
CA LEU A 13 4.65 14.35 -4.45
C LEU A 13 4.82 15.85 -4.73
N GLN A 14 4.93 16.25 -6.00
CA GLN A 14 4.93 17.66 -6.39
C GLN A 14 3.54 18.29 -6.23
N ALA A 15 2.47 17.54 -6.50
CA ALA A 15 1.10 18.00 -6.33
C ALA A 15 0.63 17.99 -4.85
N TRP A 16 1.26 17.19 -3.99
CA TRP A 16 0.87 17.02 -2.59
C TRP A 16 1.42 18.14 -1.70
N GLN A 17 0.66 19.25 -1.62
CA GLN A 17 1.07 20.48 -0.92
C GLN A 17 0.69 20.53 0.56
N SER A 18 -0.42 19.90 0.95
CA SER A 18 -0.94 19.85 2.32
C SER A 18 -0.95 18.42 2.84
N ASP A 19 -0.45 18.19 4.05
CA ASP A 19 -0.36 16.85 4.65
C ASP A 19 -0.63 16.89 6.17
N PRO A 20 -1.84 17.31 6.60
CA PRO A 20 -2.16 17.44 8.02
C PRO A 20 -2.20 16.09 8.76
N LEU A 21 -2.40 15.00 8.02
CA LEU A 21 -2.45 13.63 8.54
C LEU A 21 -1.09 12.93 8.56
N ASN A 22 -0.03 13.62 8.09
CA ASN A 22 1.32 13.07 7.93
C ASN A 22 1.33 11.76 7.08
N ALA A 23 0.35 11.63 6.18
CA ALA A 23 0.14 10.49 5.30
C ALA A 23 1.20 10.44 4.19
N ARG A 24 1.71 11.59 3.75
CA ARG A 24 2.81 11.66 2.77
C ARG A 24 4.06 11.01 3.33
N ALA A 25 4.41 11.29 4.60
CA ALA A 25 5.58 10.69 5.23
C ALA A 25 5.45 9.17 5.36
N ALA A 26 4.27 8.69 5.78
CA ALA A 26 3.97 7.26 5.84
C ALA A 26 4.07 6.58 4.47
N PHE A 27 3.47 7.18 3.43
CA PHE A 27 3.54 6.67 2.06
C PHE A 27 4.99 6.54 1.56
N LEU A 28 5.80 7.58 1.80
CA LEU A 28 7.22 7.57 1.42
C LEU A 28 7.98 6.44 2.13
N ALA A 29 7.74 6.25 3.43
CA ALA A 29 8.38 5.20 4.21
C ALA A 29 7.99 3.80 3.71
N TYR A 30 6.70 3.55 3.46
CA TYR A 30 6.23 2.26 2.93
C TYR A 30 6.77 2.00 1.53
N ARG A 31 6.76 3.01 0.65
CA ARG A 31 7.35 2.92 -0.69
C ARG A 31 8.83 2.58 -0.62
N ASP A 32 9.60 3.26 0.22
CA ASP A 32 11.05 3.03 0.33
C ASP A 32 11.38 1.65 0.87
N TYR A 33 10.61 1.17 1.86
CA TYR A 33 10.69 -0.20 2.32
C TYR A 33 10.46 -1.19 1.16
N LEU A 34 9.35 -1.05 0.43
CA LEU A 34 8.99 -1.95 -0.66
C LEU A 34 9.98 -1.91 -1.82
N ALA A 35 10.48 -0.73 -2.18
CA ALA A 35 11.48 -0.55 -3.23
C ALA A 35 12.85 -1.14 -2.86
N GLY A 36 13.13 -1.28 -1.55
CA GLY A 36 14.36 -1.87 -1.03
C GLY A 36 14.34 -3.40 -0.94
N LEU A 37 13.19 -4.05 -1.15
CA LEU A 37 13.06 -5.50 -1.06
C LEU A 37 13.62 -6.21 -2.31
N GLU A 38 14.37 -7.29 -2.11
CA GLU A 38 14.81 -8.14 -3.20
C GLU A 38 13.63 -8.87 -3.87
N ASN A 39 13.71 -9.05 -5.18
CA ASN A 39 12.70 -9.74 -5.99
C ASN A 39 11.30 -9.10 -5.94
N VAL A 40 11.19 -7.84 -5.49
CA VAL A 40 9.94 -7.08 -5.51
C VAL A 40 9.96 -6.06 -6.64
N SER A 41 8.87 -6.01 -7.39
CA SER A 41 8.61 -5.00 -8.42
C SER A 41 7.45 -4.10 -8.00
N LEU A 42 7.53 -2.82 -8.34
CA LEU A 42 6.51 -1.82 -8.08
C LEU A 42 5.78 -1.40 -9.35
N GLU A 43 4.46 -1.28 -9.27
CA GLU A 43 3.59 -0.66 -10.26
C GLU A 43 2.85 0.52 -9.61
N PHE A 44 2.72 1.64 -10.32
CA PHE A 44 2.00 2.80 -9.84
C PHE A 44 0.82 3.13 -10.77
N LYS A 45 -0.38 3.31 -10.22
CA LYS A 45 -1.58 3.68 -10.98
C LYS A 45 -2.18 4.96 -10.41
N ALA A 46 -2.06 6.04 -11.18
CA ALA A 46 -2.65 7.33 -10.83
C ALA A 46 -4.08 7.44 -11.36
N ARG A 47 -5.03 7.80 -10.49
CA ARG A 47 -6.37 8.27 -10.84
C ARG A 47 -6.65 9.55 -10.03
N PRO A 48 -6.18 10.72 -10.51
CA PRO A 48 -6.38 11.99 -9.80
C PRO A 48 -7.87 12.24 -9.48
N GLY A 49 -8.16 12.70 -8.27
CA GLY A 49 -9.51 12.85 -7.71
C GLY A 49 -10.15 11.54 -7.22
N VAL A 50 -9.41 10.42 -7.24
CA VAL A 50 -9.89 9.11 -6.77
C VAL A 50 -8.83 8.48 -5.87
N SER A 51 -7.74 7.96 -6.43
CA SER A 51 -6.61 7.46 -5.65
C SER A 51 -5.35 7.29 -6.50
N TYR A 52 -4.21 7.23 -5.82
CA TYR A 52 -2.91 6.88 -6.39
C TYR A 52 -2.43 5.57 -5.75
N SER A 53 -2.47 4.50 -6.53
CA SER A 53 -2.16 3.14 -6.06
C SER A 53 -0.71 2.78 -6.30
N LEU A 54 0.04 2.45 -5.25
CA LEU A 54 1.32 1.75 -5.35
C LEU A 54 1.12 0.26 -5.06
N ARG A 55 1.48 -0.59 -6.01
CA ARG A 55 1.28 -2.04 -5.94
C ARG A 55 2.63 -2.72 -5.90
N ALA A 56 2.85 -3.60 -4.93
CA ALA A 56 4.06 -4.39 -4.86
C ALA A 56 3.78 -5.85 -5.19
N ARG A 57 4.63 -6.44 -6.02
CA ARG A 57 4.57 -7.85 -6.44
C ARG A 57 5.92 -8.50 -6.20
N ASN A 58 5.94 -9.70 -5.62
CA ASN A 58 7.14 -10.51 -5.52
C ASN A 58 7.31 -11.41 -6.76
N ALA A 59 8.53 -11.69 -7.20
CA ALA A 59 8.79 -12.58 -8.33
C ALA A 59 8.35 -14.04 -8.10
N ALA A 60 8.19 -14.47 -6.85
CA ALA A 60 7.66 -15.79 -6.50
C ALA A 60 6.15 -15.93 -6.76
N GLN A 61 5.43 -14.82 -6.92
CA GLN A 61 3.99 -14.78 -7.18
C GLN A 61 3.64 -15.18 -8.62
N LYS A 62 2.79 -16.20 -8.77
CA LYS A 62 2.39 -16.79 -10.05
C LYS A 62 1.00 -16.39 -10.48
N GLN A 63 0.06 -16.32 -9.54
CA GLN A 63 -1.36 -16.05 -9.80
C GLN A 63 -1.74 -14.62 -9.46
N ARG A 64 -1.38 -14.14 -8.26
CA ARG A 64 -1.74 -12.80 -7.80
C ARG A 64 -0.81 -11.75 -8.40
N GLU A 65 -1.38 -10.60 -8.73
CA GLU A 65 -0.64 -9.51 -9.38
C GLU A 65 0.11 -8.61 -8.40
N LEU A 66 -0.17 -8.74 -7.10
CA LEU A 66 0.43 -7.97 -6.01
C LEU A 66 0.32 -8.76 -4.69
N PHE A 67 1.03 -8.34 -3.65
CA PHE A 67 0.82 -8.80 -2.27
C PHE A 67 0.35 -7.67 -1.34
N VAL A 68 0.53 -6.41 -1.75
CA VAL A 68 0.02 -5.22 -1.07
C VAL A 68 -0.34 -4.13 -2.07
N LEU A 69 -1.42 -3.42 -1.76
CA LEU A 69 -1.88 -2.21 -2.44
C LEU A 69 -1.85 -1.06 -1.43
N VAL A 70 -0.92 -0.12 -1.61
CA VAL A 70 -0.85 1.13 -0.83
C VAL A 70 -1.52 2.22 -1.65
N ASP A 71 -2.76 2.56 -1.32
CA ASP A 71 -3.52 3.62 -1.98
C ASP A 71 -3.42 4.92 -1.19
N VAL A 72 -2.95 5.97 -1.86
CA VAL A 72 -3.18 7.35 -1.40
C VAL A 72 -4.56 7.75 -1.90
N VAL A 73 -5.52 7.88 -0.99
CA VAL A 73 -6.88 8.29 -1.34
C VAL A 73 -6.89 9.80 -1.59
N ASP A 74 -7.48 10.20 -2.71
CA ASP A 74 -7.41 11.55 -3.27
C ASP A 74 -8.81 12.16 -3.50
N ASP A 75 -9.77 11.76 -2.66
CA ASP A 75 -11.12 12.33 -2.65
C ASP A 75 -11.13 13.77 -2.11
N GLU A 76 -10.28 14.06 -1.12
CA GLU A 76 -9.99 15.41 -0.63
C GLU A 76 -8.48 15.72 -0.73
N PRO A 77 -8.01 16.36 -1.83
CA PRO A 77 -6.59 16.63 -2.07
C PRO A 77 -5.83 17.41 -0.99
N GLU A 78 -6.55 18.13 -0.12
CA GLU A 78 -6.00 18.90 1.00
C GLU A 78 -5.83 18.06 2.29
N SER A 79 -6.47 16.88 2.34
CA SER A 79 -6.50 15.96 3.48
C SER A 79 -6.39 14.49 3.02
N ARG A 80 -5.48 14.21 2.09
CA ARG A 80 -5.20 12.84 1.61
C ARG A 80 -4.84 11.91 2.77
N TRP A 81 -5.36 10.70 2.71
CA TRP A 81 -5.13 9.62 3.67
C TRP A 81 -4.68 8.34 2.96
N LEU A 82 -4.26 7.31 3.71
CA LEU A 82 -3.82 6.05 3.12
C LEU A 82 -4.83 4.92 3.39
N SER A 83 -5.15 4.14 2.36
CA SER A 83 -5.76 2.82 2.52
C SER A 83 -4.75 1.77 2.07
N VAL A 84 -4.35 0.88 2.98
CA VAL A 84 -3.38 -0.19 2.69
C VAL A 84 -4.08 -1.52 2.77
N CYS A 85 -4.25 -2.16 1.61
CA CYS A 85 -4.97 -3.42 1.49
C CYS A 85 -4.04 -4.59 1.18
N PHE A 86 -4.32 -5.70 1.85
CA PHE A 86 -3.70 -7.00 1.64
C PHE A 86 -4.79 -8.02 1.29
N TYR A 87 -4.40 -9.11 0.63
CA TYR A 87 -5.25 -10.30 0.64
C TYR A 87 -5.35 -10.80 2.09
N ALA A 88 -6.55 -11.15 2.54
CA ALA A 88 -6.81 -11.45 3.96
C ALA A 88 -5.98 -12.62 4.50
N ASP A 89 -5.54 -13.53 3.61
CA ASP A 89 -4.68 -14.65 3.96
C ASP A 89 -3.19 -14.30 4.00
N MET A 90 -2.73 -13.14 3.52
CA MET A 90 -1.31 -12.81 3.43
C MET A 90 -0.68 -12.32 4.73
N ILE A 91 -1.52 -11.89 5.67
CA ILE A 91 -1.14 -11.29 6.94
C ILE A 91 -1.98 -11.87 8.09
N GLN A 92 -1.58 -11.56 9.32
CA GLN A 92 -2.44 -11.69 10.49
C GLN A 92 -2.75 -10.30 11.04
N ASP A 93 -3.99 -10.10 11.46
CA ASP A 93 -4.45 -8.88 12.12
C ASP A 93 -4.83 -9.19 13.57
N PRO A 94 -3.84 -9.42 14.47
CA PRO A 94 -4.11 -9.86 15.84
C PRO A 94 -4.86 -8.83 16.68
N ASP A 95 -4.71 -7.54 16.35
CA ASP A 95 -5.35 -6.45 17.08
C ASP A 95 -6.71 -6.05 16.45
N GLU A 96 -7.15 -6.76 15.41
CA GLU A 96 -8.42 -6.55 14.69
C GLU A 96 -8.61 -5.08 14.25
N LEU A 97 -7.53 -4.43 13.80
CA LEU A 97 -7.53 -3.02 13.40
C LEU A 97 -7.89 -2.83 11.92
N GLY A 98 -7.89 -3.91 11.15
CA GLY A 98 -8.17 -3.90 9.72
C GLY A 98 -9.63 -4.20 9.41
N ASP A 99 -10.14 -3.54 8.39
CA ASP A 99 -11.45 -3.84 7.83
C ASP A 99 -11.37 -5.10 6.96
N TYR A 100 -12.14 -6.13 7.32
CA TYR A 100 -12.33 -7.30 6.46
C TYR A 100 -13.32 -6.96 5.35
N VAL A 101 -12.86 -7.05 4.10
CA VAL A 101 -13.66 -6.71 2.92
C VAL A 101 -13.78 -7.94 2.01
N PRO A 102 -14.95 -8.62 1.98
CA PRO A 102 -15.17 -9.73 1.07
C PRO A 102 -15.01 -9.31 -0.39
N ALA A 103 -14.26 -10.07 -1.17
CA ALA A 103 -13.91 -9.76 -2.56
C ALA A 103 -13.31 -8.34 -2.77
N GLY A 104 -12.73 -7.74 -1.73
CA GLY A 104 -12.26 -6.35 -1.72
C GLY A 104 -10.99 -6.09 -2.53
N LEU A 105 -10.20 -7.12 -2.85
CA LEU A 105 -8.94 -6.97 -3.57
C LEU A 105 -8.89 -7.94 -4.76
N MET A 106 -9.07 -7.40 -5.97
CA MET A 106 -9.07 -8.16 -7.23
C MET A 106 -10.06 -9.35 -7.22
N GLY A 107 -11.18 -9.21 -6.51
CA GLY A 107 -12.21 -10.25 -6.41
C GLY A 107 -11.97 -11.28 -5.30
N GLU A 108 -10.91 -11.13 -4.51
CA GLU A 108 -10.59 -11.95 -3.36
C GLU A 108 -10.73 -11.16 -2.05
N ASP A 109 -10.86 -11.88 -0.95
CA ASP A 109 -11.07 -11.29 0.37
C ASP A 109 -9.84 -10.49 0.80
N ALA A 110 -10.10 -9.31 1.37
CA ALA A 110 -9.07 -8.36 1.73
C ALA A 110 -9.12 -7.99 3.21
N CYS A 111 -7.98 -7.57 3.73
CA CYS A 111 -7.86 -6.86 4.99
C CYS A 111 -7.23 -5.49 4.68
N CYS A 112 -7.95 -4.42 4.96
CA CYS A 112 -7.57 -3.05 4.62
C CYS A 112 -7.40 -2.20 5.88
N PHE A 113 -6.33 -1.42 5.95
CA PHE A 113 -6.03 -0.52 7.05
C PHE A 113 -6.05 0.91 6.56
N ASN A 114 -6.74 1.78 7.30
CA ASN A 114 -6.82 3.19 6.97
C ASN A 114 -5.91 3.99 7.91
N LEU A 115 -5.09 4.88 7.34
CA LEU A 115 -4.36 5.92 8.06
C LEU A 115 -4.96 7.26 7.66
N ASP A 116 -6.04 7.61 8.35
CA ASP A 116 -6.86 8.82 8.17
C ASP A 116 -6.67 9.86 9.29
N GLU A 117 -5.76 9.57 10.23
CA GLU A 117 -5.30 10.47 11.29
C GLU A 117 -3.76 10.47 11.38
N ASP A 118 -3.20 11.46 12.07
CA ASP A 118 -1.78 11.51 12.41
C ASP A 118 -1.45 10.52 13.55
N ASP A 119 -1.54 9.22 13.24
CA ASP A 119 -1.39 8.12 14.20
C ASP A 119 -0.10 7.32 13.97
N ASP A 120 0.87 7.52 14.87
CA ASP A 120 2.14 6.78 14.87
C ASP A 120 1.98 5.27 15.11
N ALA A 121 1.02 4.86 15.94
CA ALA A 121 0.79 3.46 16.26
C ALA A 121 0.19 2.73 15.05
N MET A 122 -0.81 3.33 14.41
CA MET A 122 -1.40 2.78 13.18
C MET A 122 -0.37 2.75 12.05
N ARG A 123 0.49 3.78 11.93
CA ARG A 123 1.61 3.75 10.96
C ARG A 123 2.55 2.57 11.19
N ALA A 124 2.98 2.35 12.42
CA ALA A 124 3.86 1.23 12.76
C ALA A 124 3.18 -0.11 12.50
N TYR A 125 1.90 -0.22 12.85
CA TYR A 125 1.12 -1.44 12.65
C TYR A 125 1.00 -1.81 11.18
N ILE A 126 0.67 -0.85 10.33
CA ILE A 126 0.60 -1.04 8.87
C ILE A 126 1.98 -1.47 8.33
N ALA A 127 3.08 -0.84 8.79
CA ALA A 127 4.43 -1.23 8.37
C ALA A 127 4.74 -2.70 8.70
N ASP A 128 4.34 -3.18 9.88
CA ASP A 128 4.51 -4.58 10.27
C ASP A 128 3.70 -5.53 9.38
N ARG A 129 2.47 -5.16 9.01
CA ARG A 129 1.64 -5.94 8.06
C ARG A 129 2.24 -5.94 6.65
N ILE A 130 2.81 -4.83 6.18
CA ILE A 130 3.56 -4.78 4.91
C ILE A 130 4.74 -5.74 4.94
N ALA A 131 5.51 -5.75 6.04
CA ALA A 131 6.65 -6.65 6.19
C ALA A 131 6.24 -8.13 6.23
N GLU A 132 5.11 -8.45 6.86
CA GLU A 132 4.54 -9.81 6.88
C GLU A 132 4.07 -10.26 5.49
N ALA A 133 3.30 -9.44 4.78
CA ALA A 133 2.83 -9.74 3.43
C ALA A 133 4.01 -9.96 2.46
N ALA A 134 5.08 -9.16 2.58
CA ALA A 134 6.29 -9.33 1.80
C ALA A 134 6.98 -10.68 2.03
N ARG A 135 7.05 -11.16 3.29
CA ARG A 135 7.59 -12.48 3.62
C ARG A 135 6.71 -13.60 3.05
N SER A 136 5.40 -13.53 3.28
CA SER A 136 4.42 -14.46 2.70
C SER A 136 4.57 -14.58 1.19
N ALA A 137 4.69 -13.44 0.49
CA ALA A 137 4.85 -13.42 -0.96
C ALA A 137 6.19 -14.02 -1.42
N ALA A 138 7.27 -13.77 -0.68
CA ALA A 138 8.59 -14.35 -0.98
C ALA A 138 8.62 -15.88 -0.78
N GLU A 139 7.81 -16.40 0.13
CA GLU A 139 7.61 -17.84 0.35
C GLU A 139 6.66 -18.48 -0.69
N GLY A 140 6.11 -17.67 -1.60
CA GLY A 140 5.20 -18.12 -2.66
C GLY A 140 3.76 -18.36 -2.18
N LYS A 141 3.36 -17.78 -1.05
CA LYS A 141 1.97 -17.76 -0.60
C LYS A 141 1.15 -16.86 -1.51
N GLU A 142 0.05 -17.42 -2.02
CA GLU A 142 -0.98 -16.78 -2.84
C GLU A 142 -2.30 -17.53 -2.68
#